data_AF-A0A9W9I087-F1
#
_entry.id   AF-A0A9W9I087-F1
#
_cell.length_a   1.000
_cell.length_b   1.000
_cell.length_c   1.000
_cell.angle_alpha   90.00
_cell.angle_beta   90.00
_cell.angle_gamma   90.00
#
_symmetry.space_group_name_H-M   'P 1'
#
loop_
_entity.id
_entity.type
_entity.pdbx_description
1 polymer ?
#
loop_
_entity_poly.entity_id
_entity_poly.type
_entity_poly.pdbx_seq_one_letter_code
_entity_poly.pdbx_strand_id
1 'polypeptide(L)'
;MLSIATILYNVYTLVTVPAKLVFIWFWNIPRSNRGNPNWSYRTATIVRISELVLQSMTAIRYRWPKSLEPGADGDRFIVLHPQKKFFSKTGSGRPQEDIYRGIVNSIPEI
;
A
#
# COMPACT_ATOMS: atom_id res chain seq x y z
N MET A 1 18.07 -26.49 5.95
CA MET A 1 17.80 -26.35 7.40
C MET A 1 16.70 -25.30 7.58
N LEU A 2 15.62 -25.65 8.29
CA LEU A 2 14.54 -24.71 8.59
C LEU A 2 15.07 -23.67 9.58
N SER A 3 15.12 -22.39 9.20
CA SER A 3 15.63 -21.33 10.08
C SER A 3 14.68 -21.11 11.26
N ILE A 4 15.21 -20.84 12.45
CA ILE A 4 14.42 -20.54 13.67
C ILE A 4 13.42 -19.41 13.39
N ALA A 5 13.82 -18.41 12.61
CA ALA A 5 12.95 -17.31 12.20
C ALA A 5 11.75 -17.79 11.37
N THR A 6 11.94 -18.79 10.51
CA THR A 6 10.87 -19.38 9.69
C THR A 6 9.89 -20.18 10.56
N ILE A 7 10.39 -20.88 11.57
CA ILE A 7 9.55 -21.63 12.52
C ILE A 7 8.68 -20.66 13.34
N LEU A 8 9.29 -19.63 13.93
CA LEU A 8 8.56 -18.62 14.69
C LEU A 8 7.51 -17.90 13.85
N TYR A 9 7.85 -17.55 12.60
CA TYR A 9 6.91 -16.94 11.66
C TYR A 9 5.74 -17.88 11.31
N ASN A 10 6.01 -19.17 11.08
CA ASN A 10 4.97 -20.13 10.77
C ASN A 10 4.03 -20.37 11.95
N VAL A 11 4.55 -20.50 13.17
CA VAL A 11 3.72 -20.64 14.37
C VAL A 11 2.87 -19.38 14.58
N TYR A 12 3.48 -18.19 14.44
CA TYR A 12 2.77 -16.93 14.56
C TYR A 12 1.64 -16.79 13.53
N THR A 13 1.91 -17.10 12.26
CA THR A 13 0.89 -17.04 11.20
C THR A 13 -0.20 -18.10 11.39
N LEU A 14 0.16 -19.32 11.81
CA LEU A 14 -0.78 -20.40 12.08
C LEU A 14 -1.76 -20.06 13.21
N VAL A 15 -1.34 -19.29 14.22
CA VAL A 15 -2.21 -18.86 15.32
C VAL A 15 -3.00 -17.59 14.97
N THR A 16 -2.34 -16.59 14.37
CA THR A 16 -2.96 -15.28 14.16
C THR A 16 -3.95 -15.24 12.99
N VAL A 17 -3.73 -16.02 11.93
CA VAL A 17 -4.66 -16.08 10.79
C VAL A 17 -6.05 -16.60 11.19
N PRO A 18 -6.20 -17.76 11.84
CA PRO A 18 -7.52 -18.25 12.25
C PRO A 18 -8.17 -17.31 13.28
N ALA A 19 -7.40 -16.76 14.22
CA ALA A 19 -7.92 -15.78 15.17
C ALA A 19 -8.51 -14.53 14.47
N LYS A 20 -7.81 -14.00 13.44
CA LYS A 20 -8.30 -12.89 12.62
C LYS A 20 -9.54 -13.26 11.82
N LEU A 21 -9.63 -14.48 11.29
CA LEU A 21 -10.84 -14.95 10.59
C LEU A 21 -12.04 -14.98 11.53
N VAL A 22 -11.90 -15.58 12.71
CA VAL A 22 -12.95 -15.61 13.73
C VAL A 22 -13.37 -14.19 14.14
N PHE A 23 -12.40 -13.31 14.34
CA PHE A 23 -12.68 -11.89 14.61
C PHE A 23 -13.46 -11.22 13.48
N ILE A 24 -13.09 -11.40 12.22
CA ILE A 24 -13.81 -10.84 11.06
C ILE A 24 -15.26 -11.34 11.01
N TRP A 25 -15.49 -12.62 11.32
CA TRP A 25 -16.84 -13.20 11.37
C TRP A 25 -17.70 -12.50 12.42
N PHE A 26 -17.25 -12.43 13.67
CA PHE A 26 -18.02 -11.79 14.75
C PHE A 26 -18.17 -10.28 14.55
N TRP A 27 -17.13 -9.61 14.06
CA TRP A 27 -17.11 -8.16 13.88
C TRP A 27 -18.11 -7.67 12.82
N ASN A 28 -18.38 -8.46 11.79
CA ASN A 28 -19.27 -8.08 10.68
C ASN A 28 -20.77 -8.34 10.97
N ILE A 29 -21.11 -8.95 12.11
CA ILE A 29 -22.51 -9.21 12.51
C ILE A 29 -23.30 -7.88 12.59
N PRO A 30 -22.91 -6.89 13.42
CA PRO A 30 -23.61 -5.61 13.46
C PRO A 30 -23.40 -4.82 12.15
N ARG A 31 -24.49 -4.26 11.62
CA ARG A 31 -24.46 -3.47 10.37
C ARG A 31 -23.61 -2.20 10.49
N SER A 32 -23.50 -1.63 11.69
CA SER A 32 -22.71 -0.41 11.98
C SER A 32 -21.20 -0.60 11.80
N ASN A 33 -20.70 -1.83 12.00
CA ASN A 33 -19.27 -2.11 11.96
C ASN A 33 -18.75 -2.45 10.56
N ARG A 34 -19.66 -2.55 9.58
CA ARG A 34 -19.34 -2.79 8.18
C ARG A 34 -18.84 -1.48 7.57
N GLY A 35 -17.88 -1.57 6.65
CA GLY A 35 -17.35 -0.39 5.95
C GLY A 35 -18.43 0.40 5.18
N ASN A 36 -19.51 -0.28 4.80
CA ASN A 36 -20.73 0.34 4.30
C ASN A 36 -21.96 -0.32 4.97
N PRO A 37 -22.90 0.46 5.54
CA PRO A 37 -24.08 -0.07 6.23
C PRO A 37 -25.04 -0.86 5.32
N ASN A 38 -24.98 -0.64 4.00
CA ASN A 38 -25.81 -1.33 3.00
C ASN A 38 -25.21 -2.68 2.55
N TRP A 39 -24.00 -3.02 2.98
CA TRP A 39 -23.39 -4.29 2.58
C TRP A 39 -24.02 -5.48 3.26
N SER A 40 -24.21 -6.54 2.48
CA SER A 40 -24.56 -7.86 3.01
C SER A 40 -23.43 -8.39 3.89
N TYR A 41 -23.76 -9.24 4.87
CA TYR A 41 -22.77 -9.90 5.72
C TYR A 41 -21.72 -10.66 4.91
N ARG A 42 -22.16 -11.35 3.84
CA ARG A 42 -21.27 -12.10 2.94
C ARG A 42 -20.29 -11.17 2.23
N THR A 43 -20.78 -10.06 1.66
CA THR A 43 -19.95 -9.07 0.96
C THR A 43 -18.91 -8.47 1.90
N ALA A 44 -19.33 -8.02 3.10
CA ALA A 44 -18.41 -7.43 4.08
C ALA A 44 -17.34 -8.42 4.55
N THR A 45 -17.72 -9.70 4.73
CA THR A 45 -16.78 -10.76 5.13
C THR A 45 -15.78 -11.08 4.03
N ILE A 46 -16.24 -11.23 2.78
CA ILE A 46 -15.36 -11.51 1.63
C ILE A 46 -14.36 -10.36 1.44
N VAL A 47 -14.81 -9.10 1.46
CA VAL A 47 -13.93 -7.94 1.30
C VAL A 47 -12.82 -7.94 2.36
N ARG A 48 -13.16 -8.13 3.64
CA ARG A 48 -12.15 -8.15 4.72
C ARG A 48 -11.20 -9.34 4.64
N ILE A 49 -11.67 -10.51 4.20
CA ILE A 49 -10.79 -11.66 3.96
C ILE A 49 -9.83 -11.34 2.81
N SER A 50 -10.33 -10.76 1.71
CA SER A 50 -9.50 -10.35 0.57
C SER A 50 -8.45 -9.32 0.97
N GLU A 51 -8.81 -8.33 1.80
CA GLU A 51 -7.85 -7.36 2.35
C GLU A 51 -6.75 -8.06 3.17
N LEU A 52 -7.11 -9.01 4.03
CA LEU A 52 -6.15 -9.77 4.84
C LEU A 52 -5.20 -10.60 3.97
N VAL A 53 -5.71 -11.22 2.90
CA VAL A 53 -4.90 -11.96 1.92
C VAL A 53 -3.96 -11.01 1.19
N LEU A 54 -4.45 -9.88 0.69
CA LEU A 54 -3.64 -8.88 0.00
C LEU A 54 -2.55 -8.33 0.91
N GLN A 55 -2.86 -7.99 2.16
CA GLN A 55 -1.85 -7.57 3.15
C GLN A 55 -0.80 -8.65 3.38
N SER A 56 -1.21 -9.91 3.49
CA SER A 56 -0.28 -11.03 3.71
C SER A 56 0.62 -11.28 2.51
N MET A 57 0.08 -11.21 1.29
CA MET A 57 0.83 -11.36 0.04
C MET A 57 1.76 -10.18 -0.22
N THR A 58 1.32 -8.96 0.08
CA THR A 58 2.09 -7.73 -0.15
C THR A 58 3.10 -7.43 0.95
N ALA A 59 2.95 -8.00 2.15
CA ALA A 59 3.92 -7.85 3.24
C ALA A 59 5.35 -8.29 2.83
N ILE A 60 5.47 -9.23 1.88
CA ILE A 60 6.76 -9.67 1.33
C ILE A 60 7.47 -8.54 0.57
N ARG A 61 6.73 -7.62 -0.06
CA ARG A 61 7.32 -6.52 -0.87
C ARG A 61 7.85 -5.36 -0.02
N TYR A 62 7.42 -5.21 1.22
CA TYR A 62 7.84 -4.07 2.05
C TYR A 62 9.18 -4.28 2.79
N ARG A 63 9.71 -5.51 2.79
CA ARG A 63 10.89 -5.85 3.60
C ARG A 63 12.22 -5.33 3.03
N TRP A 64 12.22 -4.83 1.80
CA TRP A 64 13.41 -4.21 1.23
C TRP A 64 13.10 -2.75 0.90
N PRO A 65 13.77 -1.77 1.54
CA PRO A 65 13.97 -0.51 0.85
C PRO A 65 14.71 -0.87 -0.43
N LYS A 66 13.98 -0.89 -1.54
CA LYS A 66 14.59 -1.05 -2.85
C LYS A 66 15.50 0.16 -3.00
N SER A 67 16.81 -0.06 -3.06
CA SER A 67 17.75 1.03 -3.24
C SER A 67 17.30 1.84 -4.46
N LEU A 68 17.16 3.14 -4.26
CA LEU A 68 16.89 4.09 -5.33
C LEU A 68 18.17 4.43 -6.10
N GLU A 69 19.30 3.85 -5.70
CA GLU A 69 20.55 3.96 -6.42
C GLU A 69 20.47 3.09 -7.68
N PRO A 70 20.82 3.63 -8.85
CA PRO A 70 20.64 2.97 -10.14
C PRO A 70 21.59 1.78 -10.37
N GLY A 71 22.53 1.52 -9.46
CA GLY A 71 23.40 0.35 -9.49
C GLY A 71 24.19 0.23 -10.79
N ALA A 72 24.23 -0.98 -11.37
CA ALA A 72 24.93 -1.26 -12.63
C ALA A 72 24.24 -0.66 -13.89
N ASP A 73 22.99 -0.21 -13.75
CA ASP A 73 22.21 0.40 -14.84
C ASP A 73 22.26 1.94 -14.79
N GLY A 74 23.25 2.50 -14.08
CA GLY A 74 23.47 3.94 -13.82
C GLY A 74 23.15 4.88 -14.97
N ASP A 75 23.67 4.59 -16.16
CA ASP A 75 23.55 5.47 -17.33
C ASP A 75 22.14 5.51 -17.94
N ARG A 76 21.24 4.62 -17.53
CA ARG A 76 19.85 4.53 -18.02
C ARG A 76 18.86 5.31 -17.16
N PHE A 77 19.27 5.79 -15.99
CA PHE A 77 18.39 6.46 -15.03
C PHE A 77 18.79 7.92 -14.83
N ILE A 78 17.82 8.81 -14.95
CA ILE A 78 17.97 10.22 -14.57
C ILE A 78 17.61 10.36 -13.09
N VAL A 79 18.57 10.80 -12.27
CA VAL A 79 18.32 11.05 -10.84
C VAL A 79 17.52 12.34 -10.68
N LEU A 80 16.21 12.20 -10.48
CA LEU A 80 15.32 13.30 -10.15
C LEU A 80 15.50 13.69 -8.69
N HIS A 81 16.21 14.79 -8.45
CA HIS A 81 16.23 15.41 -7.13
C HIS A 81 14.87 16.08 -6.91
N PRO A 82 14.14 15.75 -5.83
CA PRO A 82 12.88 16.43 -5.54
C PRO A 82 13.18 17.92 -5.35
N GLN A 83 12.70 18.76 -6.27
CA GLN A 83 12.86 20.20 -6.13
C GLN A 83 12.14 20.65 -4.86
N LYS A 84 12.89 21.24 -3.93
CA LYS A 84 12.38 21.59 -2.60
C LYS A 84 11.36 22.73 -2.59
N LYS A 85 11.10 23.40 -3.72
CA LYS A 85 10.01 24.39 -3.93
C LYS A 85 10.03 24.84 -5.39
N PHE A 86 8.91 24.72 -6.09
CA PHE A 86 8.69 25.45 -7.33
C PHE A 86 7.87 26.69 -7.01
N PHE A 87 8.41 27.87 -7.29
CA PHE A 87 7.60 29.07 -7.42
C PHE A 87 7.27 29.21 -8.92
N SER A 88 6.13 28.69 -9.36
CA SER A 88 5.65 29.00 -10.70
C SER A 88 5.22 30.47 -10.71
N LYS A 89 5.87 31.29 -11.54
CA LYS A 89 5.33 32.60 -11.90
C LYS A 89 4.23 32.37 -12.94
N THR A 90 3.08 31.88 -12.48
CA THR A 90 1.84 32.01 -13.25
C THR A 90 1.50 33.51 -13.25
N GLY A 91 1.20 34.06 -14.42
CA GLY A 91 0.93 35.49 -14.63
C GLY A 91 -0.34 35.98 -13.92
N SER A 92 -0.30 36.07 -12.59
CA SER A 92 -1.25 36.77 -11.72
C SER A 92 -0.77 36.79 -10.27
N GLY A 93 0.38 37.44 -10.00
CA GLY A 93 0.64 38.16 -8.74
C GLY A 93 0.50 37.46 -7.38
N ARG A 94 0.36 36.13 -7.27
CA ARG A 94 0.38 35.42 -5.98
C ARG A 94 1.14 34.10 -6.10
N PRO A 95 2.13 33.83 -5.22
CA PRO A 95 2.82 32.55 -5.20
C PRO A 95 1.89 31.47 -4.66
N GLN A 96 1.53 30.51 -5.50
CA GLN A 96 0.77 29.33 -5.11
C GLN A 96 1.74 28.16 -4.90
N GLU A 97 1.80 27.63 -3.67
CA GLU A 97 2.60 26.44 -3.33
C GLU A 97 1.91 25.18 -3.85
N ASP A 98 2.13 24.83 -5.12
CA ASP A 98 1.62 23.58 -5.66
C ASP A 98 2.55 22.42 -5.26
N ILE A 99 2.08 21.59 -4.32
CA ILE A 99 2.72 20.33 -3.91
C ILE A 99 2.77 19.40 -5.12
N TYR A 100 3.96 18.88 -5.43
CA TYR A 100 4.18 17.94 -6.53
C TYR A 100 3.28 16.70 -6.40
N ARG A 101 2.20 16.62 -7.18
CA ARG A 101 1.26 15.47 -7.22
C ARG A 101 1.63 14.45 -8.29
N GLY A 102 2.92 14.16 -8.48
CA GLY A 102 3.35 13.15 -9.47
C GLY A 102 2.88 13.42 -10.90
N ILE A 103 3.09 12.46 -11.80
CA ILE A 103 2.65 12.53 -13.19
C ILE A 103 1.15 12.19 -13.22
N VAL A 104 0.30 13.23 -13.22
CA VAL A 104 -1.16 13.06 -13.28
C VAL A 104 -1.64 12.81 -14.71
N ASN A 105 -0.84 13.17 -15.72
CA ASN A 105 -1.16 12.95 -17.13
C ASN A 105 0.04 12.34 -17.85
N SER A 106 0.05 11.03 -18.04
CA SER A 106 0.83 10.42 -19.11
C SER A 106 0.08 10.71 -20.42
N ILE A 107 0.51 11.73 -21.17
CA ILE A 107 0.11 11.84 -22.56
C ILE A 107 0.89 10.73 -23.29
N PRO A 108 0.22 9.72 -23.88
CA PRO A 108 0.92 8.78 -24.72
C PRO A 108 1.39 9.54 -25.96
N GLU A 109 2.69 9.65 -26.18
CA GLU A 109 3.22 9.97 -27.50
C GLU A 109 2.95 8.76 -28.42
N ILE A 110 2.49 9.08 -29.62
CA ILE A 110 1.91 8.20 -30.65
C ILE A 110 2.95 7.23 -31.20
#